data_AF-A0A355UF75-F1
#
_entry.id   AF-A0A355UF75-F1
#
_cell.length_a   1.000
_cell.length_b   1.000
_cell.length_c   1.000
_cell.angle_alpha   90.00
_cell.angle_beta   90.00
_cell.angle_gamma   90.00
#
_symmetry.space_group_name_H-M   'P 1'
#
loop_
_entity.id
_entity.type
_entity.pdbx_description
1 polymer ?
#
loop_
_entity_poly.entity_id
_entity_poly.type
_entity_poly.pdbx_seq_one_letter_code
_entity_poly.pdbx_strand_id
1 'polypeptide(L)'
;FLRHIERNSLLLFMVPCDANDIKKEYKILLNELQNYNPELMDKDRILAITKCDMLDKEMISQMKKLLPKQVKAVFISSVSGMGIMELKDLIWQTLNGSNIE
;
A
#
# COMPACT_ATOMS: atom_id res chain seq x y z
N PHE A 1 -11.30 8.79 -13.00
CA PHE A 1 -10.38 7.91 -12.26
C PHE A 1 -11.13 6.90 -11.40
N LEU A 2 -11.84 7.33 -10.34
CA LEU A 2 -12.50 6.42 -9.38
C LEU A 2 -13.50 5.43 -10.01
N ARG A 3 -14.32 5.84 -10.99
CA ARG A 3 -15.22 4.93 -11.75
C ARG A 3 -14.51 3.76 -12.45
N HIS A 4 -13.21 3.88 -12.76
CA HIS A 4 -12.46 2.80 -13.41
C HIS A 4 -11.83 1.84 -12.39
N ILE A 5 -11.72 2.25 -11.12
CA ILE A 5 -11.12 1.45 -10.05
C ILE A 5 -12.02 0.26 -9.67
N GLU A 6 -13.31 0.36 -9.97
CA GLU A 6 -14.33 -0.68 -9.75
C GLU A 6 -14.01 -1.99 -10.49
N ARG A 7 -13.28 -1.94 -11.61
CA ARG A 7 -12.89 -3.14 -12.38
C ARG A 7 -11.58 -3.79 -11.92
N ASN A 8 -10.81 -3.15 -11.04
CA ASN A 8 -9.54 -3.70 -10.57
C ASN A 8 -9.78 -4.62 -9.37
N SER A 9 -9.13 -5.78 -9.32
CA SER A 9 -9.25 -6.74 -8.21
C SER A 9 -8.45 -6.33 -6.96
N LEU A 10 -7.49 -5.41 -7.11
CA LEU A 10 -6.55 -5.01 -6.06
C LEU A 10 -6.35 -3.48 -6.07
N LEU A 11 -6.24 -2.89 -4.90
CA LEU A 11 -5.92 -1.48 -4.72
C LEU A 11 -4.53 -1.31 -4.10
N LEU A 12 -3.68 -0.51 -4.75
CA LEU A 12 -2.38 -0.11 -4.23
C LEU A 12 -2.44 1.32 -3.71
N PHE A 13 -2.28 1.50 -2.41
CA PHE A 13 -2.13 2.80 -1.77
C PHE A 13 -0.66 3.17 -1.72
N MET A 14 -0.33 4.42 -2.02
CA MET A 14 1.04 4.93 -1.97
C MET A 14 1.11 6.11 -1.02
N VAL A 15 1.89 5.98 0.05
CA VAL A 15 2.12 7.05 1.03
C VAL A 15 3.62 7.25 1.15
N PRO A 16 4.16 8.47 1.05
CA PRO A 16 5.61 8.65 1.11
C PRO A 16 6.11 8.53 2.55
N CYS A 17 7.35 8.08 2.73
CA CYS A 17 7.93 7.87 4.05
C CYS A 17 8.16 9.16 4.84
N ASP A 18 8.20 10.30 4.14
CA ASP A 18 8.33 11.65 4.71
C ASP A 18 6.98 12.26 5.14
N ALA A 19 5.88 11.50 5.03
CA ALA A 19 4.58 11.93 5.55
C ALA A 19 4.61 12.07 7.08
N ASN A 20 4.04 13.16 7.59
CA ASN A 20 3.97 13.45 9.03
C ASN A 20 3.33 12.31 9.85
N ASP A 21 2.28 11.69 9.31
CA ASP A 21 1.62 10.52 9.92
C ASP A 21 1.08 9.59 8.83
N ILE A 22 1.84 8.53 8.54
CA ILE A 22 1.50 7.54 7.53
C ILE A 22 0.16 6.85 7.82
N LYS A 23 -0.18 6.59 9.09
CA LYS A 23 -1.46 5.96 9.44
C LYS A 23 -2.61 6.90 9.13
N LYS A 24 -2.45 8.18 9.45
CA LYS A 24 -3.47 9.19 9.20
C LYS A 24 -3.68 9.40 7.70
N GLU A 25 -2.60 9.52 6.92
CA GLU A 25 -2.69 9.63 5.45
C GLU A 25 -3.41 8.42 4.84
N TYR A 26 -3.01 7.21 5.24
CA TYR A 26 -3.70 6.00 4.79
C TYR A 26 -5.18 6.00 5.18
N LYS A 27 -5.52 6.45 6.39
CA LYS A 27 -6.92 6.55 6.85
C LYS A 27 -7.73 7.58 6.06
N ILE A 28 -7.12 8.71 5.68
CA ILE A 28 -7.77 9.72 4.83
C ILE A 28 -8.11 9.09 3.48
N LEU A 29 -7.15 8.43 2.83
CA LEU A 29 -7.37 7.74 1.56
C LEU A 29 -8.45 6.65 1.65
N LEU A 30 -8.49 5.90 2.75
CA LEU A 30 -9.55 4.92 2.99
C LEU A 30 -10.93 5.56 3.16
N ASN A 31 -11.03 6.67 3.90
CA ASN A 31 -12.29 7.37 4.10
C ASN A 31 -12.81 7.97 2.78
N GLU A 32 -11.92 8.51 1.95
CA GLU A 32 -12.27 9.01 0.61
C GLU A 32 -12.80 7.89 -0.27
N LEU A 33 -12.15 6.71 -0.25
CA LEU A 33 -12.60 5.53 -0.98
C LEU A 33 -13.98 5.07 -0.51
N GLN A 34 -14.18 4.98 0.81
CA GLN A 34 -15.45 4.57 1.41
C GLN A 34 -16.59 5.55 1.08
N ASN A 35 -16.32 6.86 1.13
CA ASN A 35 -17.31 7.88 0.79
C ASN A 35 -17.68 7.86 -0.69
N TYR A 36 -16.77 7.42 -1.57
CA TYR A 36 -17.04 7.29 -2.99
C TYR A 36 -17.89 6.05 -3.31
N ASN A 37 -17.43 4.88 -2.87
CA ASN A 37 -18.15 3.62 -3.04
C ASN A 37 -17.73 2.64 -1.93
N PRO A 38 -18.60 2.37 -0.94
CA PRO A 38 -18.31 1.46 0.16
C PRO A 38 -17.91 0.04 -0.28
N GLU A 39 -18.40 -0.45 -1.43
CA GLU A 39 -18.06 -1.79 -1.96
C GLU A 39 -16.57 -1.93 -2.30
N LEU A 40 -15.87 -0.81 -2.51
CA LEU A 40 -14.41 -0.82 -2.74
C LEU A 40 -13.61 -1.17 -1.47
N MET A 41 -14.24 -1.14 -0.29
CA MET A 41 -13.60 -1.49 0.98
C MET A 41 -13.39 -3.00 1.16
N ASP A 42 -14.11 -3.81 0.39
CA ASP A 42 -14.02 -5.28 0.39
C ASP A 42 -12.89 -5.80 -0.51
N LYS A 43 -12.29 -4.93 -1.31
CA LYS A 43 -11.18 -5.30 -2.19
C LYS A 43 -9.90 -5.53 -1.40
N ASP A 44 -9.05 -6.39 -1.94
CA ASP A 44 -7.69 -6.55 -1.45
C ASP A 44 -6.90 -5.24 -1.59
N ARG A 45 -6.05 -4.97 -0.58
CA ARG A 45 -5.30 -3.72 -0.46
C ARG A 45 -3.84 -3.98 -0.11
N ILE A 46 -2.97 -3.20 -0.74
CA ILE A 46 -1.55 -3.11 -0.41
C ILE A 46 -1.22 -1.65 -0.11
N LEU A 47 -0.35 -1.42 0.87
CA LEU A 47 0.21 -0.12 1.21
C LEU A 47 1.71 -0.07 0.82
N ALA A 48 2.06 0.71 -0.19
CA ALA A 48 3.44 1.03 -0.52
C ALA A 48 3.87 2.31 0.21
N ILE A 49 4.89 2.20 1.05
CA ILE A 49 5.60 3.35 1.61
C ILE A 49 6.67 3.77 0.61
N THR A 50 6.58 4.98 0.06
CA THR A 50 7.40 5.43 -1.08
C THR A 50 8.50 6.40 -0.64
N LYS A 51 9.41 6.76 -1.57
CA LYS A 51 10.58 7.64 -1.32
C LYS A 51 11.55 7.13 -0.24
N CYS A 52 11.67 5.81 -0.08
CA CYS A 52 12.49 5.21 0.97
C CYS A 52 14.01 5.25 0.68
N ASP A 53 14.47 6.02 -0.30
CA ASP A 53 15.87 6.07 -0.75
C ASP A 53 16.86 6.48 0.35
N MET A 54 16.41 7.28 1.32
CA MET A 54 17.22 7.74 2.44
C MET A 54 17.02 6.94 3.74
N LEU A 55 16.21 5.87 3.73
CA LEU A 55 15.92 5.10 4.93
C LEU A 55 16.91 3.95 5.11
N ASP A 56 17.47 3.83 6.31
CA ASP A 56 18.22 2.64 6.70
C ASP A 56 17.31 1.53 7.27
N LYS A 57 17.91 0.37 7.57
CA LYS A 57 17.19 -0.81 8.08
C LYS A 57 16.55 -0.57 9.45
N GLU A 58 17.16 0.25 10.30
CA GLU A 58 16.63 0.54 11.64
C GLU A 58 15.41 1.44 11.53
N MET A 59 15.49 2.50 10.73
CA MET A 59 14.37 3.39 10.42
C MET A 59 13.19 2.61 9.84
N ILE A 60 13.43 1.74 8.85
CA ILE A 60 12.39 0.89 8.27
C ILE A 60 11.76 -0.03 9.33
N SER A 61 12.56 -0.63 10.21
CA SER A 61 12.07 -1.49 11.29
C SER A 61 11.18 -0.72 12.28
N GLN A 62 11.57 0.50 12.65
CA GLN A 62 10.77 1.37 13.51
C GLN A 62 9.47 1.79 12.82
N MET A 63 9.54 2.22 11.56
CA MET A 63 8.36 2.62 10.78
C MET A 63 7.38 1.46 10.58
N LYS A 64 7.85 0.23 10.34
CA LYS A 64 7.01 -0.96 10.24
C LYS A 64 6.10 -1.15 11.46
N LYS A 65 6.58 -0.83 12.66
CA LYS A 65 5.77 -0.90 13.90
C LYS A 65 4.65 0.14 13.94
N LEU A 66 4.82 1.23 13.19
CA LEU A 66 3.84 2.31 13.02
C LEU A 66 2.92 2.08 11.83
N LEU A 67 2.98 0.95 11.12
CA LEU A 67 2.04 0.71 10.03
C LEU A 67 0.74 0.06 10.53
N PRO A 68 -0.38 0.21 9.80
CA PRO A 68 -1.61 -0.47 10.12
C PRO A 68 -1.43 -1.99 9.99
N LYS A 69 -1.76 -2.77 11.03
CA LYS A 69 -1.54 -4.23 11.04
C LYS A 69 -2.42 -5.01 10.07
N GLN A 70 -3.51 -4.40 9.59
CA GLN A 70 -4.53 -5.04 8.78
C GLN A 70 -4.26 -4.95 7.27
N VAL A 71 -3.21 -4.23 6.85
CA VAL A 71 -2.85 -4.07 5.44
C VAL A 71 -1.43 -4.58 5.20
N LYS A 72 -1.24 -5.32 4.11
CA LYS A 72 0.10 -5.74 3.66
C LYS A 72 0.85 -4.49 3.23
N ALA A 73 2.03 -4.25 3.81
CA ALA A 73 2.81 -3.06 3.50
C ALA A 73 4.21 -3.40 2.99
N VAL A 74 4.70 -2.61 2.04
CA VAL A 74 6.02 -2.73 1.42
C VAL A 74 6.68 -1.35 1.33
N PHE A 75 8.00 -1.30 1.52
CA PHE A 75 8.78 -0.07 1.42
C PHE A 75 9.47 -0.05 0.06
N ILE A 76 9.31 1.04 -0.68
CA ILE A 76 9.86 1.20 -2.02
C ILE A 76 10.55 2.55 -2.21
N SER A 77 11.48 2.59 -3.15
CA SER A 77 11.91 3.83 -3.80
C SER A 77 11.98 3.62 -5.30
N SER A 78 11.19 4.42 -6.04
CA SER A 78 11.22 4.42 -7.50
C SER A 78 12.52 4.97 -8.06
N VAL A 79 13.27 5.76 -7.26
CA VAL A 79 14.54 6.37 -7.68
C VAL A 79 15.68 5.36 -7.58
N SER A 80 15.80 4.67 -6.45
CA SER A 80 16.88 3.68 -6.26
C SER A 80 16.51 2.27 -6.76
N GLY A 81 15.23 2.03 -7.06
CA GLY A 81 14.70 0.70 -7.41
C GLY A 81 14.48 -0.21 -6.19
N MET A 82 14.72 0.29 -4.97
CA MET A 82 14.49 -0.45 -3.74
C MET A 82 13.03 -0.92 -3.64
N GLY A 83 12.83 -2.18 -3.25
CA GLY A 83 11.50 -2.71 -2.93
C GLY A 83 10.59 -2.97 -4.13
N ILE A 84 11.02 -2.67 -5.36
CA ILE A 84 10.18 -2.77 -6.55
C ILE A 84 9.89 -4.22 -6.91
N MET A 85 10.86 -5.12 -6.75
CA MET A 85 10.65 -6.55 -6.95
C MET A 85 9.70 -7.11 -5.90
N GLU A 86 9.91 -6.77 -4.63
CA GLU A 86 9.05 -7.18 -3.52
C GLU A 86 7.62 -6.66 -3.68
N LEU A 87 7.43 -5.43 -4.17
CA LEU A 87 6.12 -4.89 -4.50
C LEU A 87 5.45 -5.69 -5.62
N LYS A 88 6.17 -6.00 -6.70
CA LYS A 88 5.64 -6.81 -7.80
C LYS A 88 5.22 -8.20 -7.33
N ASP A 89 6.06 -8.86 -6.55
CA ASP A 89 5.78 -10.18 -6.00
C ASP A 89 4.56 -10.14 -5.08
N LEU A 90 4.45 -9.12 -4.23
CA LEU A 90 3.31 -8.94 -3.34
C LEU A 90 2.00 -8.70 -4.11
N ILE A 91 2.04 -7.89 -5.17
CA ILE A 91 0.91 -7.67 -6.07
C ILE A 91 0.53 -8.99 -6.75
N TRP A 92 1.49 -9.70 -7.32
CA TRP A 92 1.27 -10.98 -8.00
C TRP A 92 0.65 -12.03 -7.08
N GLN A 93 1.18 -12.17 -5.86
CA GLN A 93 0.66 -13.07 -4.85
C GLN A 93 -0.75 -12.69 -4.40
N THR A 94 -1.05 -11.40 -4.29
CA THR A 94 -2.39 -10.95 -3.89
C THR A 94 -3.40 -11.14 -5.01
N LEU A 95 -3.00 -10.96 -6.28
CA LEU A 95 -3.88 -11.21 -7.43
C LEU A 95 -4.16 -12.70 -7.67
N ASN A 96 -3.16 -13.56 -7.51
CA ASN A 96 -3.29 -15.00 -7.80
C ASN A 96 -3.58 -15.86 -6.58
N GLY A 97 -3.34 -15.36 -5.37
CA GLY A 97 -3.70 -16.06 -4.12
C GLY A 97 -5.21 -16.22 -3.94
N SER A 98 -6.01 -15.41 -4.63
CA SER A 98 -7.48 -15.54 -4.67
C SER A 98 -7.97 -16.61 -5.67
N ASN A 99 -7.07 -17.27 -6.41
CA ASN A 99 -7.35 -18.24 -7.48
C ASN A 99 -6.79 -19.66 -7.21
N ILE A 100 -6.42 -19.96 -5.97
CA ILE A 100 -6.02 -21.32 -5.56
C ILE A 100 -7.11 -21.88 -4.64
N GLU A 101 -8.18 -22.40 -5.24
CA GLU A 101 -9.03 -23.44 -4.64
C GLU A 101 -8.42 -24.82 -4.90
#